data_AF-A0A2Z4SXP6-F1
#
_entry.id   AF-A0A2Z4SXP6-F1
#
_cell.length_a   1.000
_cell.length_b   1.000
_cell.length_c   1.000
_cell.angle_alpha   90.00
_cell.angle_beta   90.00
_cell.angle_gamma   90.00
#
_symmetry.space_group_name_H-M   'P 1'
#
loop_
_entity.id
_entity.type
_entity.pdbx_description
1 polymer ?
#
loop_
_entity_poly.entity_id
_entity_poly.type
_entity_poly.pdbx_seq_one_letter_code
_entity_poly.pdbx_strand_id
1 'polypeptide(L)'
;AGGVVGKDFDGTITLGSANGNSNVIFADGTNSTSTSMVATVKANNGVVTYLGSASVGNIGCSNTPVSSVQFTGPAGSLEKLQGNVYSAVTNFGNVNLNVAASNVILGGGTTAINGNIDLATNILTFASGTSTWGDNTSLSTTLILTSGNIGHIVIAEDAQVNATTTGTTTINVQDSANANFSGTQTYTLIQGGARFAGTLGDPKFNVTGSNIFVKYGLIRADNKDYVLTRTNDVANVVTKAIESSQFSDIGQNVLTFVNSNTAAYNNLLLAKNTTDAANFVGAITTDTSAV
;
A
#
# COMPACT_ATOMS: atom_id res chain seq x y z
N ALA A 1 21.92 -24.35 -17.06
CA ALA A 1 20.73 -25.21 -17.29
C ALA A 1 19.52 -24.40 -16.85
N GLY A 2 18.40 -24.47 -17.58
CA GLY A 2 17.15 -23.84 -17.16
C GLY A 2 16.10 -24.89 -16.80
N GLY A 3 15.17 -24.54 -15.91
CA GLY A 3 14.14 -25.45 -15.43
C GLY A 3 12.84 -24.71 -15.08
N VAL A 4 11.72 -25.43 -15.14
CA VAL A 4 10.42 -24.96 -14.67
C VAL A 4 10.18 -25.49 -13.27
N VAL A 5 9.86 -24.60 -12.34
CA VAL A 5 9.55 -24.97 -10.96
C VAL A 5 8.04 -25.21 -10.85
N GLY A 6 7.67 -26.31 -10.18
CA GLY A 6 6.28 -26.68 -9.90
C GLY A 6 5.64 -25.78 -8.83
N LYS A 7 4.41 -26.13 -8.42
CA LYS A 7 3.55 -25.24 -7.63
C LYS A 7 3.99 -24.96 -6.20
N ASP A 8 4.87 -25.75 -5.60
CA ASP A 8 5.33 -25.54 -4.23
C ASP A 8 6.86 -25.63 -4.20
N PHE A 9 7.52 -24.50 -3.92
CA PHE A 9 8.97 -24.38 -3.88
C PHE A 9 9.43 -23.88 -2.52
N ASP A 10 10.03 -24.75 -1.71
CA ASP A 10 10.57 -24.41 -0.40
C ASP A 10 12.04 -24.84 -0.27
N GLY A 11 12.86 -24.40 -1.23
CA GLY A 11 14.26 -24.79 -1.31
C GLY A 11 15.16 -23.69 -1.83
N THR A 12 16.39 -24.06 -2.20
CA THR A 12 17.34 -23.14 -2.85
C THR A 12 17.60 -23.58 -4.29
N ILE A 13 17.42 -22.67 -5.24
CA ILE A 13 17.90 -22.83 -6.62
C ILE A 13 19.10 -21.91 -6.79
N THR A 14 20.22 -22.46 -7.25
CA THR A 14 21.42 -21.67 -7.56
C THR A 14 21.56 -21.52 -9.08
N LEU A 15 21.47 -20.28 -9.55
CA LEU A 15 21.66 -19.93 -10.94
C LEU A 15 23.16 -19.83 -11.27
N GLY A 16 23.54 -20.48 -12.37
CA GLY A 16 24.82 -20.27 -13.03
C GLY A 16 25.87 -21.38 -12.83
N SER A 17 26.72 -21.50 -13.85
CA SER A 17 28.11 -21.96 -13.72
C SER A 17 29.02 -20.76 -14.06
N ALA A 18 30.33 -20.85 -13.81
CA ALA A 18 31.28 -19.73 -14.00
C ALA A 18 31.16 -18.98 -15.35
N ASN A 19 30.63 -19.64 -16.40
CA ASN A 19 30.53 -19.14 -17.77
C ASN A 19 29.12 -19.24 -18.40
N GLY A 20 28.07 -19.59 -17.64
CA GLY A 20 26.74 -19.86 -18.21
C GLY A 20 25.61 -19.07 -17.55
N ASN A 21 24.75 -18.45 -18.37
CA ASN A 21 23.47 -17.89 -17.92
C ASN A 21 22.47 -19.03 -17.68
N SER A 22 21.84 -19.04 -16.51
CA SER A 22 20.80 -20.02 -16.16
C SER A 22 19.49 -19.29 -15.89
N ASN A 23 18.40 -19.80 -16.46
CA ASN A 23 17.08 -19.19 -16.37
C ASN A 23 16.16 -20.10 -15.57
N VAL A 24 15.38 -19.54 -14.67
CA VAL A 24 14.34 -20.26 -13.95
C VAL A 24 13.00 -19.63 -14.25
N ILE A 25 12.03 -20.48 -14.56
CA ILE A 25 10.65 -20.08 -14.79
C ILE A 25 9.79 -20.73 -13.72
N PHE A 26 9.09 -19.92 -12.95
CA PHE A 26 8.09 -20.36 -12.00
C PHE A 26 6.74 -20.37 -12.69
N ALA A 27 6.06 -21.52 -12.65
CA ALA A 27 4.73 -21.66 -13.23
C ALA A 27 3.72 -20.74 -12.52
N ASP A 28 2.58 -20.49 -13.17
CA ASP A 28 1.47 -19.73 -12.56
C ASP A 28 0.99 -20.41 -11.27
N GLY A 29 0.76 -19.58 -10.25
CA GLY A 29 0.35 -20.03 -8.92
C GLY A 29 1.45 -20.75 -8.13
N THR A 30 2.73 -20.57 -8.47
CA THR A 30 3.82 -21.14 -7.68
C THR A 30 3.89 -20.47 -6.30
N ASN A 31 3.92 -21.28 -5.24
CA ASN A 31 4.07 -20.85 -3.87
C ASN A 31 5.50 -21.07 -3.40
N SER A 32 6.26 -19.99 -3.33
CA SER A 32 7.53 -19.92 -2.60
C SER A 32 7.32 -19.24 -1.26
N THR A 33 8.07 -19.64 -0.23
CA THR A 33 7.98 -19.13 1.13
C THR A 33 9.08 -18.09 1.40
N SER A 34 9.06 -17.47 2.58
CA SER A 34 10.13 -16.58 3.04
C SER A 34 11.46 -17.30 3.30
N THR A 35 11.49 -18.64 3.29
CA THR A 35 12.70 -19.47 3.42
C THR A 35 13.24 -19.93 2.07
N SER A 36 12.43 -19.92 1.02
CA SER A 36 12.88 -20.21 -0.34
C SER A 36 13.90 -19.19 -0.84
N MET A 37 14.82 -19.64 -1.70
CA MET A 37 15.89 -18.82 -2.24
C MET A 37 16.17 -19.14 -3.71
N VAL A 38 16.23 -18.11 -4.55
CA VAL A 38 16.88 -18.18 -5.87
C VAL A 38 18.18 -17.40 -5.79
N ALA A 39 19.29 -18.11 -5.58
CA ALA A 39 20.63 -17.53 -5.50
C ALA A 39 21.32 -17.55 -6.86
N THR A 40 22.43 -16.82 -6.99
CA THR A 40 23.30 -16.90 -8.16
C THR A 40 24.76 -17.00 -7.73
N VAL A 41 25.58 -17.74 -8.49
CA VAL A 41 27.01 -17.90 -8.19
C VAL A 41 27.83 -16.64 -8.47
N LYS A 42 27.28 -15.69 -9.23
CA LYS A 42 27.92 -14.46 -9.63
C LYS A 42 26.88 -13.36 -9.79
N ALA A 43 27.20 -12.15 -9.34
CA ALA A 43 26.35 -10.98 -9.52
C ALA A 43 25.95 -10.78 -11.00
N ASN A 44 24.72 -10.33 -11.19
CA ASN A 44 24.11 -10.02 -12.48
C ASN A 44 24.09 -11.22 -13.44
N ASN A 45 23.97 -12.43 -12.88
CA ASN A 45 23.79 -13.65 -13.66
C ASN A 45 22.44 -14.30 -13.32
N GLY A 46 21.81 -14.82 -14.36
CA GLY A 46 20.59 -15.60 -14.31
C GLY A 46 19.32 -14.76 -14.36
N VAL A 47 18.30 -15.32 -14.99
CA VAL A 47 16.99 -14.70 -15.19
C VAL A 47 15.95 -15.49 -14.42
N VAL A 48 15.09 -14.78 -13.69
CA VAL A 48 13.95 -15.36 -12.99
C VAL A 48 12.67 -14.83 -13.61
N THR A 49 11.77 -15.73 -13.99
CA THR A 49 10.46 -15.36 -14.56
C THR A 49 9.34 -16.01 -13.75
N TYR A 50 8.37 -15.20 -13.31
CA TYR A 50 7.12 -15.67 -12.71
C TYR A 50 5.98 -15.47 -13.70
N LEU A 51 5.24 -16.55 -13.97
CA LEU A 51 4.18 -16.55 -14.97
C LEU A 51 2.80 -16.07 -14.44
N GLY A 52 2.69 -15.75 -13.15
CA GLY A 52 1.48 -15.18 -12.56
C GLY A 52 1.16 -15.71 -11.15
N SER A 53 0.41 -14.90 -10.39
CA SER A 53 -0.24 -15.22 -9.12
C SER A 53 0.64 -15.99 -8.13
N ALA A 54 1.94 -15.70 -8.12
CA ALA A 54 2.91 -16.46 -7.36
C ALA A 54 3.07 -15.89 -5.95
N SER A 55 3.48 -16.77 -5.04
CA SER A 55 4.15 -16.35 -3.82
C SER A 55 5.66 -16.43 -4.05
N VAL A 56 6.34 -15.32 -3.79
CA VAL A 56 7.73 -15.08 -4.17
C VAL A 56 8.58 -15.09 -2.90
N GLY A 57 9.52 -16.02 -2.84
CA GLY A 57 10.51 -16.10 -1.77
C GLY A 57 11.69 -15.17 -2.02
N ASN A 58 12.83 -15.45 -1.39
CA ASN A 58 14.00 -14.61 -1.60
C ASN A 58 14.61 -14.84 -2.99
N ILE A 59 15.08 -13.76 -3.61
CA ILE A 59 15.79 -13.80 -4.89
C ILE A 59 17.05 -12.95 -4.76
N GLY A 60 18.20 -13.57 -5.01
CA GLY A 60 19.51 -12.94 -4.90
C GLY A 60 19.81 -12.43 -3.49
N CYS A 61 20.91 -11.68 -3.41
CA CYS A 61 21.27 -10.91 -2.22
C CYS A 61 22.04 -9.65 -2.64
N SER A 62 22.25 -8.72 -1.71
CA SER A 62 22.80 -7.39 -2.01
C SER A 62 24.16 -7.40 -2.73
N ASN A 63 25.03 -8.37 -2.42
CA ASN A 63 26.34 -8.53 -3.02
C ASN A 63 26.34 -9.36 -4.32
N THR A 64 25.32 -10.19 -4.53
CA THR A 64 25.17 -11.03 -5.73
C THR A 64 23.72 -11.01 -6.20
N PRO A 65 23.24 -9.88 -6.75
CA PRO A 65 21.91 -9.79 -7.33
C PRO A 65 21.81 -10.70 -8.57
N VAL A 66 20.61 -11.19 -8.87
CA VAL A 66 20.35 -11.86 -10.16
C VAL A 66 20.35 -10.85 -11.31
N SER A 67 20.48 -11.31 -12.56
CA SER A 67 20.49 -10.41 -13.72
C SER A 67 19.14 -9.74 -13.92
N SER A 68 18.05 -10.50 -13.86
CA SER A 68 16.71 -9.94 -13.96
C SER A 68 15.66 -10.81 -13.30
N VAL A 69 14.60 -10.14 -12.85
CA VAL A 69 13.36 -10.74 -12.37
C VAL A 69 12.22 -10.14 -13.17
N GLN A 70 11.38 -10.99 -13.76
CA GLN A 70 10.23 -10.56 -14.56
C GLN A 70 8.96 -11.26 -14.11
N PHE A 71 7.89 -10.49 -13.96
CA PHE A 71 6.54 -10.97 -13.72
C PHE A 71 5.72 -10.78 -15.00
N THR A 72 5.11 -11.84 -15.50
CA THR A 72 4.35 -11.85 -16.76
C THR A 72 2.89 -12.27 -16.58
N GLY A 73 2.40 -12.24 -15.33
CA GLY A 73 1.02 -12.60 -15.03
C GLY A 73 -0.01 -11.67 -15.69
N PRO A 74 -1.29 -12.08 -15.73
CA PRO A 74 -2.38 -11.22 -16.18
C PRO A 74 -2.39 -9.88 -15.44
N ALA A 75 -2.83 -8.81 -16.09
CA ALA A 75 -2.95 -7.51 -15.45
C ALA A 75 -3.84 -7.59 -14.20
N GLY A 76 -3.38 -7.04 -13.09
CA GLY A 76 -4.07 -7.09 -11.79
C GLY A 76 -3.95 -8.42 -11.04
N SER A 77 -3.27 -9.44 -11.59
CA SER A 77 -2.91 -10.64 -10.82
C SER A 77 -2.06 -10.25 -9.60
N LEU A 78 -2.20 -11.01 -8.50
CA LEU A 78 -1.64 -10.63 -7.21
C LEU A 78 -0.39 -11.47 -6.92
N GLU A 79 0.78 -10.83 -7.01
CA GLU A 79 2.06 -11.46 -6.67
C GLU A 79 2.37 -11.19 -5.20
N LYS A 80 2.45 -12.25 -4.38
CA LYS A 80 2.73 -12.16 -2.95
C LYS A 80 4.24 -12.17 -2.72
N LEU A 81 4.82 -11.04 -2.38
CA LEU A 81 6.22 -11.01 -1.94
C LEU A 81 6.30 -11.44 -0.47
N GLN A 82 6.95 -12.58 -0.25
CA GLN A 82 7.25 -13.15 1.06
C GLN A 82 8.75 -13.07 1.40
N GLY A 83 9.59 -12.76 0.41
CA GLY A 83 11.04 -12.62 0.57
C GLY A 83 11.59 -11.39 -0.14
N ASN A 84 12.87 -11.12 0.13
CA ASN A 84 13.58 -9.98 -0.44
C ASN A 84 13.98 -10.27 -1.90
N VAL A 85 13.99 -9.23 -2.73
CA VAL A 85 14.40 -9.34 -4.14
C VAL A 85 15.57 -8.40 -4.41
N TYR A 86 16.71 -9.00 -4.75
CA TYR A 86 17.91 -8.31 -5.21
C TYR A 86 18.20 -8.68 -6.65
N SER A 87 18.03 -7.72 -7.55
CA SER A 87 18.16 -7.91 -8.99
C SER A 87 18.73 -6.67 -9.66
N ALA A 88 19.53 -6.86 -10.72
CA ALA A 88 19.94 -5.72 -11.56
C ALA A 88 18.73 -5.06 -12.24
N VAL A 89 17.72 -5.86 -12.61
CA VAL A 89 16.47 -5.37 -13.20
C VAL A 89 15.30 -6.18 -12.64
N THR A 90 14.32 -5.52 -12.03
CA THR A 90 13.05 -6.11 -11.62
C THR A 90 11.92 -5.47 -12.41
N ASN A 91 11.10 -6.26 -13.06
CA ASN A 91 9.94 -5.77 -13.80
C ASN A 91 8.67 -6.51 -13.37
N PHE A 92 7.80 -5.80 -12.65
CA PHE A 92 6.51 -6.33 -12.22
C PHE A 92 5.45 -6.34 -13.34
N GLY A 93 5.74 -5.75 -14.51
CA GLY A 93 4.75 -5.64 -15.58
C GLY A 93 3.51 -4.90 -15.08
N ASN A 94 2.33 -5.50 -15.26
CA ASN A 94 1.03 -4.96 -14.85
C ASN A 94 0.40 -5.74 -13.67
N VAL A 95 1.18 -6.53 -12.95
CA VAL A 95 0.70 -7.27 -11.78
C VAL A 95 0.61 -6.36 -10.57
N ASN A 96 -0.24 -6.73 -9.61
CA ASN A 96 -0.31 -6.12 -8.31
C ASN A 96 0.75 -6.73 -7.39
N LEU A 97 1.44 -5.87 -6.64
CA LEU A 97 2.46 -6.23 -5.69
C LEU A 97 1.86 -6.36 -4.29
N ASN A 98 1.83 -7.56 -3.73
CA ASN A 98 1.30 -7.80 -2.40
C ASN A 98 2.41 -8.07 -1.38
N VAL A 99 2.60 -7.12 -0.46
CA VAL A 99 3.55 -7.15 0.65
C VAL A 99 2.78 -7.46 1.96
N ALA A 100 1.85 -8.43 1.94
CA ALA A 100 1.02 -8.74 3.12
C ALA A 100 1.66 -9.73 4.11
N ALA A 101 2.60 -10.56 3.69
CA ALA A 101 3.12 -11.64 4.52
C ALA A 101 4.36 -11.27 5.36
N SER A 102 5.14 -10.29 4.91
CA SER A 102 6.39 -9.87 5.56
C SER A 102 6.79 -8.47 5.12
N ASN A 103 7.71 -7.85 5.87
CA ASN A 103 8.50 -6.76 5.34
C ASN A 103 9.34 -7.26 4.16
N VAL A 104 9.50 -6.42 3.14
CA VAL A 104 10.19 -6.78 1.90
C VAL A 104 11.18 -5.70 1.51
N ILE A 105 12.36 -6.14 1.09
CA ILE A 105 13.38 -5.29 0.48
C ILE A 105 13.44 -5.56 -1.02
N LEU A 106 13.33 -4.50 -1.80
CA LEU A 106 13.68 -4.46 -3.21
C LEU A 106 15.02 -3.73 -3.34
N GLY A 107 16.03 -4.42 -3.85
CA GLY A 107 17.39 -3.89 -4.01
C GLY A 107 18.02 -4.27 -5.35
N GLY A 108 19.16 -3.65 -5.63
CA GLY A 108 19.91 -3.81 -6.87
C GLY A 108 19.80 -2.58 -7.78
N GLY A 109 19.55 -2.81 -9.07
CA GLY A 109 19.63 -1.80 -10.12
C GLY A 109 18.32 -1.05 -10.35
N THR A 110 17.46 -1.54 -11.24
CA THR A 110 16.19 -0.86 -11.57
C THR A 110 14.97 -1.70 -11.21
N THR A 111 13.87 -1.05 -10.83
CA THR A 111 12.58 -1.71 -10.51
C THR A 111 11.43 -0.99 -11.19
N ALA A 112 10.67 -1.65 -12.06
CA ALA A 112 9.47 -1.09 -12.70
C ALA A 112 8.19 -1.67 -12.10
N ILE A 113 7.25 -0.79 -11.71
CA ILE A 113 5.95 -1.14 -11.13
C ILE A 113 4.84 -0.41 -11.91
N ASN A 114 3.80 -1.13 -12.35
CA ASN A 114 2.65 -0.54 -13.05
C ASN A 114 1.29 -1.11 -12.56
N GLY A 115 1.22 -1.49 -11.29
CA GLY A 115 0.00 -2.03 -10.65
C GLY A 115 -0.13 -1.53 -9.21
N ASN A 116 -1.09 -2.09 -8.47
CA ASN A 116 -1.29 -1.73 -7.07
C ASN A 116 -0.19 -2.31 -6.18
N ILE A 117 0.40 -1.48 -5.33
CA ILE A 117 1.25 -1.90 -4.22
C ILE A 117 0.34 -2.04 -3.00
N ASP A 118 0.06 -3.28 -2.58
CA ASP A 118 -0.66 -3.58 -1.34
C ASP A 118 0.34 -3.86 -0.22
N LEU A 119 0.44 -2.94 0.73
CA LEU A 119 1.35 -3.07 1.86
C LEU A 119 0.76 -3.84 3.03
N ALA A 120 -0.56 -4.02 3.07
CA ALA A 120 -1.28 -4.35 4.29
C ALA A 120 -0.72 -3.55 5.49
N THR A 121 0.05 -4.18 6.37
CA THR A 121 0.63 -3.54 7.57
C THR A 121 2.17 -3.58 7.58
N ASN A 122 2.78 -4.00 6.48
CA ASN A 122 4.22 -4.25 6.37
C ASN A 122 4.97 -3.09 5.69
N ILE A 123 6.29 -3.21 5.72
CA ILE A 123 7.23 -2.24 5.17
C ILE A 123 7.75 -2.75 3.83
N LEU A 124 7.63 -1.93 2.79
CA LEU A 124 8.35 -2.10 1.53
C LEU A 124 9.54 -1.16 1.48
N THR A 125 10.75 -1.71 1.44
CA THR A 125 11.99 -0.93 1.39
C THR A 125 12.61 -0.99 0.01
N PHE A 126 12.84 0.18 -0.59
CA PHE A 126 13.75 0.33 -1.73
C PHE A 126 15.15 0.59 -1.19
N ALA A 127 16.00 -0.43 -1.20
CA ALA A 127 17.32 -0.39 -0.55
C ALA A 127 18.40 0.28 -1.42
N SER A 128 18.29 0.19 -2.74
CA SER A 128 19.23 0.81 -3.69
C SER A 128 18.60 0.97 -5.06
N GLY A 129 19.27 1.74 -5.92
CA GLY A 129 18.95 1.78 -7.35
C GLY A 129 17.79 2.70 -7.66
N THR A 130 17.07 2.45 -8.76
CA THR A 130 16.01 3.32 -9.24
C THR A 130 14.70 2.56 -9.43
N SER A 131 13.64 2.97 -8.73
CA SER A 131 12.29 2.48 -9.00
C SER A 131 11.53 3.43 -9.92
N THR A 132 10.85 2.92 -10.94
CA THR A 132 9.96 3.69 -11.82
C THR A 132 8.52 3.23 -11.60
N TRP A 133 7.63 4.17 -11.29
CA TRP A 133 6.19 3.91 -11.08
C TRP A 133 5.41 4.48 -12.26
N GLY A 134 4.76 3.60 -13.03
CA GLY A 134 3.97 3.97 -14.19
C GLY A 134 2.59 4.52 -13.83
N ASP A 135 1.85 5.00 -14.83
CA ASP A 135 0.58 5.72 -14.67
C ASP A 135 -0.52 4.97 -13.90
N ASN A 136 -0.52 3.63 -13.94
CA ASN A 136 -1.50 2.79 -13.26
C ASN A 136 -1.07 2.37 -11.85
N THR A 137 0.02 2.91 -11.32
CA THR A 137 0.49 2.57 -9.98
C THR A 137 -0.45 3.18 -8.94
N SER A 138 -0.96 2.34 -8.05
CA SER A 138 -1.72 2.75 -6.86
C SER A 138 -1.08 2.18 -5.60
N LEU A 139 -1.44 2.73 -4.45
CA LEU A 139 -0.96 2.27 -3.16
C LEU A 139 -2.16 1.90 -2.29
N SER A 140 -2.12 0.73 -1.66
CA SER A 140 -3.11 0.29 -0.69
C SER A 140 -2.41 -0.10 0.61
N THR A 141 -2.99 0.29 1.74
CA THR A 141 -2.41 0.01 3.06
C THR A 141 -3.52 -0.13 4.11
N THR A 142 -3.21 -0.85 5.18
CA THR A 142 -4.08 -1.05 6.33
C THR A 142 -3.54 -0.28 7.53
N LEU A 143 -4.37 0.57 8.13
CA LEU A 143 -4.09 1.25 9.38
C LEU A 143 -4.61 0.40 10.56
N ILE A 144 -3.69 -0.15 11.35
CA ILE A 144 -4.00 -0.80 12.63
C ILE A 144 -4.22 0.26 13.69
N LEU A 145 -5.47 0.48 14.05
CA LEU A 145 -5.86 1.55 14.97
C LEU A 145 -5.34 1.37 16.40
N THR A 146 -5.23 0.14 16.89
CA THR A 146 -4.77 -0.15 18.25
C THR A 146 -3.30 0.14 18.46
N SER A 147 -2.48 -0.07 17.43
CA SER A 147 -1.04 0.16 17.49
C SER A 147 -0.59 1.45 16.80
N GLY A 148 -1.46 2.08 16.01
CA GLY A 148 -1.11 3.20 15.15
C GLY A 148 -0.19 2.82 13.98
N ASN A 149 -0.09 1.53 13.66
CA ASN A 149 0.78 1.05 12.59
C ASN A 149 0.08 1.12 11.24
N ILE A 150 0.82 1.54 10.23
CA ILE A 150 0.39 1.50 8.83
C ILE A 150 1.47 0.81 8.01
N GLY A 151 1.07 0.05 6.99
CA GLY A 151 2.02 -0.38 5.97
C GLY A 151 2.60 0.84 5.27
N HIS A 152 3.92 0.93 5.18
CA HIS A 152 4.60 2.11 4.63
C HIS A 152 5.79 1.76 3.73
N ILE A 153 6.26 2.74 2.98
CA ILE A 153 7.39 2.62 2.06
C ILE A 153 8.61 3.34 2.64
N VAL A 154 9.77 2.71 2.57
CA VAL A 154 11.06 3.31 2.93
C VAL A 154 11.95 3.41 1.69
N ILE A 155 12.51 4.59 1.45
CA ILE A 155 13.47 4.83 0.37
C ILE A 155 14.83 5.14 0.99
N ALA A 156 15.75 4.17 0.92
CA ALA A 156 17.05 4.24 1.55
C ALA A 156 18.00 5.26 0.90
N GLU A 157 19.08 5.59 1.65
CA GLU A 157 20.39 6.05 1.17
C GLU A 157 20.52 6.43 -0.30
N ASP A 158 20.71 5.34 -1.02
CA ASP A 158 21.22 5.27 -2.38
C ASP A 158 20.13 4.77 -3.33
N ALA A 159 18.87 4.85 -2.89
CA ALA A 159 17.71 4.52 -3.69
C ALA A 159 17.03 5.80 -4.19
N GLN A 160 16.44 5.70 -5.37
CA GLN A 160 15.68 6.77 -6.00
C GLN A 160 14.34 6.20 -6.48
N VAL A 161 13.29 7.01 -6.36
CA VAL A 161 11.98 6.66 -6.93
C VAL A 161 11.57 7.73 -7.93
N ASN A 162 11.36 7.31 -9.18
CA ASN A 162 10.89 8.14 -10.28
C ASN A 162 9.44 7.78 -10.56
N ALA A 163 8.52 8.57 -10.00
CA ALA A 163 7.13 8.51 -10.40
C ALA A 163 6.99 9.26 -11.75
N THR A 164 6.71 8.53 -12.82
CA THR A 164 6.43 9.12 -14.15
C THR A 164 4.94 9.31 -14.38
N THR A 165 4.12 9.17 -13.33
CA THR A 165 2.67 9.28 -13.38
C THR A 165 2.26 10.65 -13.89
N THR A 166 1.78 10.72 -15.12
CA THR A 166 1.01 11.87 -15.62
C THR A 166 -0.44 11.82 -15.11
N GLY A 167 -0.86 10.65 -14.61
CA GLY A 167 -2.15 10.38 -13.97
C GLY A 167 -2.19 10.57 -12.44
N THR A 168 -3.39 10.38 -11.87
CA THR A 168 -3.67 10.45 -10.42
C THR A 168 -3.27 9.13 -9.76
N THR A 169 -2.24 9.14 -8.90
CA THR A 169 -1.95 7.97 -8.04
C THR A 169 -3.01 7.87 -6.96
N THR A 170 -3.77 6.78 -6.92
CA THR A 170 -4.78 6.60 -5.85
C THR A 170 -4.12 5.91 -4.66
N ILE A 171 -4.34 6.46 -3.45
CA ILE A 171 -3.96 5.85 -2.18
C ILE A 171 -5.24 5.37 -1.50
N ASN A 172 -5.35 4.08 -1.27
CA ASN A 172 -6.46 3.46 -0.55
C ASN A 172 -6.02 3.10 0.87
N VAL A 173 -6.68 3.67 1.86
CA VAL A 173 -6.41 3.40 3.28
C VAL A 173 -7.57 2.60 3.87
N GLN A 174 -7.28 1.37 4.30
CA GLN A 174 -8.23 0.54 5.01
C GLN A 174 -7.98 0.64 6.52
N ASP A 175 -8.93 1.16 7.28
CA ASP A 175 -8.87 1.03 8.74
C ASP A 175 -9.12 -0.43 9.13
N SER A 176 -8.35 -0.95 10.10
CA SER A 176 -8.48 -2.33 10.60
C SER A 176 -9.75 -2.57 11.42
N ALA A 177 -10.46 -1.50 11.79
CA ALA A 177 -11.72 -1.52 12.51
C ALA A 177 -12.47 -0.20 12.31
N ASN A 178 -13.80 -0.21 12.48
CA ASN A 178 -14.58 1.02 12.63
C ASN A 178 -14.36 1.55 14.06
N ALA A 179 -13.26 2.26 14.31
CA ALA A 179 -13.01 2.85 15.62
C ALA A 179 -13.43 4.31 15.68
N ASN A 180 -13.98 4.66 16.85
CA ASN A 180 -14.20 6.03 17.29
C ASN A 180 -12.87 6.76 17.27
N PHE A 181 -12.84 7.89 16.58
CA PHE A 181 -11.65 8.70 16.41
C PHE A 181 -11.94 10.10 16.94
N SER A 182 -10.97 10.65 17.67
CA SER A 182 -11.02 12.02 18.15
C SER A 182 -9.71 12.72 17.80
N GLY A 183 -9.80 13.80 17.03
CA GLY A 183 -8.67 14.70 16.76
C GLY A 183 -8.09 14.53 15.36
N THR A 184 -6.80 14.82 15.24
CA THR A 184 -6.01 14.59 14.01
C THR A 184 -4.86 13.67 14.35
N GLN A 185 -4.62 12.67 13.51
CA GLN A 185 -3.48 11.76 13.61
C GLN A 185 -2.70 11.76 12.30
N THR A 186 -1.42 11.45 12.40
CA THR A 186 -0.45 11.49 11.31
C THR A 186 0.33 10.19 11.26
N TYR A 187 0.50 9.63 10.06
CA TYR A 187 1.24 8.39 9.84
C TYR A 187 2.19 8.55 8.65
N THR A 188 3.46 8.20 8.83
CA THR A 188 4.42 8.22 7.71
C THR A 188 4.09 7.10 6.74
N LEU A 189 3.64 7.47 5.54
CA LEU A 189 3.30 6.53 4.48
C LEU A 189 4.49 6.26 3.57
N ILE A 190 5.30 7.29 3.30
CA ILE A 190 6.54 7.16 2.53
C ILE A 190 7.63 7.97 3.22
N GLN A 191 8.71 7.29 3.57
CA GLN A 191 9.91 7.88 4.17
C GLN A 191 11.01 8.04 3.11
N GLY A 192 11.62 9.23 3.03
CA GLY A 192 12.83 9.48 2.24
C GLY A 192 12.72 10.50 1.10
N GLY A 193 11.72 11.36 1.11
CA GLY A 193 11.29 12.10 -0.09
C GLY A 193 12.09 13.35 -0.51
N ALA A 194 13.40 13.40 -0.25
CA ALA A 194 14.34 14.12 -1.13
C ALA A 194 14.78 13.26 -2.33
N ARG A 195 14.47 11.95 -2.33
CA ARG A 195 14.92 10.94 -3.31
C ARG A 195 13.92 10.65 -4.43
N PHE A 196 12.90 11.50 -4.56
CA PHE A 196 12.03 11.50 -5.74
C PHE A 196 12.56 12.52 -6.74
N ALA A 197 13.07 12.09 -7.90
CA ALA A 197 13.65 13.01 -8.89
C ALA A 197 12.64 13.55 -9.91
N GLY A 198 11.35 13.32 -9.70
CA GLY A 198 10.32 14.13 -10.32
C GLY A 198 10.08 15.38 -9.46
N THR A 199 9.75 16.52 -10.09
CA THR A 199 8.76 17.37 -9.44
C THR A 199 7.64 16.42 -9.08
N LEU A 200 7.24 16.36 -7.82
CA LEU A 200 5.88 15.95 -7.52
C LEU A 200 5.04 17.08 -8.09
N GLY A 201 4.98 17.20 -9.42
CA GLY A 201 4.15 18.14 -10.12
C GLY A 201 2.77 17.59 -9.87
N ASP A 202 2.20 17.99 -8.74
CA ASP A 202 0.95 17.50 -8.21
C ASP A 202 0.67 16.04 -8.63
N PRO A 203 1.38 15.01 -8.11
CA PRO A 203 0.72 13.72 -8.03
C PRO A 203 -0.59 14.03 -7.33
N LYS A 204 -1.69 13.96 -8.06
CA LYS A 204 -3.02 14.03 -7.48
C LYS A 204 -3.12 12.73 -6.69
N PHE A 205 -2.56 12.73 -5.47
CA PHE A 205 -2.76 11.64 -4.54
C PHE A 205 -4.21 11.77 -4.12
N ASN A 206 -5.05 10.97 -4.76
CA ASN A 206 -6.40 10.83 -4.29
C ASN A 206 -6.36 9.84 -3.12
N VAL A 207 -6.37 10.37 -1.91
CA VAL A 207 -6.45 9.53 -0.72
C VAL A 207 -7.91 9.22 -0.45
N THR A 208 -8.25 7.94 -0.52
CA THR A 208 -9.55 7.44 -0.10
C THR A 208 -9.36 6.55 1.11
N GLY A 209 -10.40 6.42 1.93
CA GLY A 209 -10.38 5.44 3.00
C GLY A 209 -11.75 4.92 3.37
N SER A 210 -11.74 3.82 4.12
CA SER A 210 -12.94 3.04 4.44
C SER A 210 -13.78 3.62 5.57
N ASN A 211 -13.19 4.47 6.41
CA ASN A 211 -13.88 5.03 7.57
C ASN A 211 -14.59 6.34 7.24
N ILE A 212 -15.90 6.35 7.43
CA ILE A 212 -16.78 7.48 7.10
C ILE A 212 -16.70 8.63 8.12
N PHE A 213 -16.15 8.40 9.30
CA PHE A 213 -16.04 9.39 10.39
C PHE A 213 -14.82 10.29 10.25
N VAL A 214 -13.96 10.01 9.27
CA VAL A 214 -12.71 10.72 9.08
C VAL A 214 -12.51 11.10 7.62
N LYS A 215 -11.76 12.17 7.44
CA LYS A 215 -11.14 12.57 6.19
C LYS A 215 -9.69 12.11 6.19
N TYR A 216 -9.29 11.51 5.09
CA TYR A 216 -7.90 11.19 4.83
C TYR A 216 -7.28 12.27 3.95
N GLY A 217 -6.05 12.65 4.27
CA GLY A 217 -5.26 13.58 3.47
C GLY A 217 -3.83 13.10 3.36
N LEU A 218 -3.09 13.66 2.42
CA LEU A 218 -1.64 13.44 2.32
C LEU A 218 -0.97 14.80 2.35
N ILE A 219 0.02 14.96 3.23
CA ILE A 219 0.86 16.15 3.30
C ILE A 219 2.32 15.76 3.12
N ARG A 220 3.13 16.72 2.68
CA ARG A 220 4.58 16.57 2.64
C ARG A 220 5.19 17.21 3.89
N ALA A 221 5.65 16.40 4.83
CA ALA A 221 6.28 16.87 6.07
C ALA A 221 7.75 17.24 5.82
N ASP A 222 8.13 18.46 6.21
CA ASP A 222 9.48 19.03 6.05
C ASP A 222 10.08 18.89 4.65
N ASN A 223 9.22 18.82 3.61
CA ASN A 223 9.58 18.49 2.24
C ASN A 223 10.36 17.16 2.06
N LYS A 224 10.31 16.28 3.07
CA LYS A 224 10.98 14.98 3.10
C LYS A 224 9.96 13.87 3.05
N ASP A 225 9.10 13.72 4.04
CA ASP A 225 8.26 12.52 4.11
C ASP A 225 6.83 12.79 3.63
N TYR A 226 6.19 11.75 3.10
CA TYR A 226 4.76 11.79 2.86
C TYR A 226 4.03 11.24 4.07
N VAL A 227 3.22 12.11 4.66
CA VAL A 227 2.49 11.84 5.88
C VAL A 227 1.01 11.78 5.55
N LEU A 228 0.41 10.62 5.80
CA LEU A 228 -1.03 10.44 5.81
C LEU A 228 -1.61 11.17 7.02
N THR A 229 -2.55 12.06 6.79
CA THR A 229 -3.36 12.69 7.84
C THR A 229 -4.72 12.00 7.91
N ARG A 230 -5.20 11.79 9.12
CA ARG A 230 -6.55 11.30 9.42
C ARG A 230 -7.18 12.31 10.37
N THR A 231 -8.28 12.93 9.97
CA THR A 231 -8.95 14.00 10.74
C THR A 231 -10.44 13.72 10.81
N ASN A 232 -11.11 14.08 11.91
CA ASN A 232 -12.57 13.99 12.01
C ASN A 232 -13.28 14.65 10.81
N ASP A 233 -14.33 14.01 10.27
CA ASP A 233 -15.13 14.55 9.17
C ASP A 233 -16.62 14.31 9.40
N VAL A 234 -17.24 15.19 10.19
CA VAL A 234 -18.68 15.16 10.47
C VAL A 234 -19.52 15.37 9.21
N ALA A 235 -19.04 16.14 8.23
CA ALA A 235 -19.77 16.34 6.98
C ALA A 235 -19.92 15.02 6.21
N ASN A 236 -18.83 14.25 6.12
CA ASN A 236 -18.86 12.93 5.50
C ASN A 236 -19.77 11.93 6.25
N VAL A 237 -19.84 12.01 7.58
CA VAL A 237 -20.80 11.20 8.38
C VAL A 237 -22.23 11.55 8.02
N VAL A 238 -22.57 12.84 7.96
CA VAL A 238 -23.92 13.27 7.59
C VAL A 238 -24.27 12.79 6.19
N THR A 239 -23.39 13.03 5.22
CA THR A 239 -23.65 12.65 3.82
C THR A 239 -23.69 11.15 3.61
N LYS A 240 -22.89 10.35 4.31
CA LYS A 240 -22.86 8.89 4.09
C LYS A 240 -23.82 8.11 4.97
N ALA A 241 -24.01 8.52 6.22
CA ALA A 241 -24.82 7.80 7.21
C ALA A 241 -26.24 8.36 7.33
N ILE A 242 -26.40 9.69 7.33
CA ILE A 242 -27.70 10.32 7.59
C ILE A 242 -28.52 10.42 6.31
N GLU A 243 -27.91 10.83 5.18
CA GLU A 243 -28.60 10.86 3.88
C GLU A 243 -29.04 9.47 3.39
N SER A 244 -28.40 8.39 3.87
CA SER A 244 -28.78 7.01 3.57
C SER A 244 -29.78 6.41 4.57
N SER A 245 -30.23 7.18 5.55
CA SER A 245 -31.16 6.75 6.61
C SER A 245 -32.57 7.34 6.42
N GLN A 246 -33.48 7.03 7.35
CA GLN A 246 -34.82 7.64 7.40
C GLN A 246 -34.81 9.17 7.66
N PHE A 247 -33.65 9.76 7.94
CA PHE A 247 -33.45 11.18 8.21
C PHE A 247 -32.85 11.93 7.02
N SER A 248 -32.95 11.40 5.80
CA SER A 248 -32.30 11.95 4.60
C SER A 248 -32.61 13.43 4.38
N ASP A 249 -33.86 13.82 4.62
CA ASP A 249 -34.37 15.16 4.31
C ASP A 249 -33.89 16.24 5.29
N ILE A 250 -33.29 15.84 6.41
CA ILE A 250 -32.80 16.76 7.45
C ILE A 250 -31.28 16.75 7.59
N GLY A 251 -30.54 16.04 6.72
CA GLY A 251 -29.08 15.91 6.81
C GLY A 251 -28.36 17.26 6.95
N GLN A 252 -28.72 18.25 6.13
CA GLN A 252 -28.12 19.59 6.19
C GLN A 252 -28.42 20.34 7.50
N ASN A 253 -29.61 20.14 8.07
CA ASN A 253 -29.98 20.73 9.36
C ASN A 253 -29.16 20.08 10.49
N VAL A 254 -29.00 18.76 10.45
CA VAL A 254 -28.15 18.01 11.38
C VAL A 254 -26.70 18.49 11.29
N LEU A 255 -26.13 18.61 10.09
CA LEU A 255 -24.77 19.11 9.90
C LEU A 255 -24.59 20.51 10.50
N THR A 256 -25.56 21.39 10.27
CA THR A 256 -25.54 22.76 10.81
C THR A 256 -25.59 22.75 12.33
N PHE A 257 -26.50 21.97 12.92
CA PHE A 257 -26.65 21.85 14.37
C PHE A 257 -25.39 21.30 15.03
N VAL A 258 -24.88 20.17 14.55
CA VAL A 258 -23.71 19.49 15.12
C VAL A 258 -22.46 20.38 15.02
N ASN A 259 -22.27 21.11 13.93
CA ASN A 259 -21.14 22.05 13.82
C ASN A 259 -21.24 23.26 14.79
N SER A 260 -22.45 23.61 15.22
CA SER A 260 -22.68 24.70 16.18
C SER A 260 -22.69 24.25 17.65
N ASN A 261 -22.72 22.94 17.90
CA ASN A 261 -22.88 22.37 19.24
C ASN A 261 -21.77 21.35 19.53
N THR A 262 -20.82 21.74 20.38
CA THR A 262 -19.65 20.90 20.72
C THR A 262 -20.02 19.57 21.36
N ALA A 263 -21.07 19.52 22.20
CA ALA A 263 -21.49 18.28 22.83
C ALA A 263 -22.08 17.32 21.79
N ALA A 264 -22.97 17.81 20.93
CA ALA A 264 -23.51 17.04 19.82
C ALA A 264 -22.43 16.58 18.84
N TYR A 265 -21.44 17.43 18.54
CA TYR A 265 -20.26 17.11 17.75
C TYR A 265 -19.49 15.94 18.35
N ASN A 266 -19.13 16.04 19.62
CA ASN A 266 -18.38 15.00 20.30
C ASN A 266 -19.19 13.70 20.40
N ASN A 267 -20.49 13.78 20.67
CA ASN A 267 -21.37 12.61 20.75
C ASN A 267 -21.51 11.90 19.39
N LEU A 268 -21.62 12.64 18.28
CA LEU A 268 -21.67 12.05 16.94
C LEU A 268 -20.37 11.30 16.59
N LEU A 269 -19.22 11.80 17.04
CA LEU A 269 -17.93 11.13 16.87
C LEU A 269 -17.77 9.85 17.69
N LEU A 270 -18.68 9.58 18.65
CA LEU A 270 -18.71 8.31 19.39
C LEU A 270 -19.45 7.18 18.65
N ALA A 271 -20.09 7.48 17.51
CA ALA A 271 -20.76 6.48 16.70
C ALA A 271 -19.77 5.48 16.09
N LYS A 272 -20.04 4.17 16.22
CA LYS A 272 -19.16 3.11 15.71
C LYS A 272 -19.52 2.67 14.30
N ASN A 273 -20.71 3.04 13.82
CA ASN A 273 -21.24 2.65 12.54
C ASN A 273 -22.36 3.62 12.10
N THR A 274 -22.86 3.44 10.88
CA THR A 274 -23.93 4.27 10.31
C THR A 274 -25.23 4.22 11.12
N THR A 275 -25.56 3.08 11.74
CA THR A 275 -26.73 2.92 12.60
C THR A 275 -26.61 3.72 13.89
N ASP A 276 -25.46 3.70 14.57
CA ASP A 276 -25.21 4.51 15.76
C ASP A 276 -25.38 6.01 15.45
N ALA A 277 -24.85 6.46 14.30
CA ALA A 277 -24.99 7.83 13.84
C ALA A 277 -26.46 8.20 13.57
N ALA A 278 -27.23 7.32 12.90
CA ALA A 278 -28.65 7.54 12.65
C ALA A 278 -29.48 7.54 13.94
N ASN A 279 -29.18 6.66 14.90
CA ASN A 279 -29.85 6.60 16.20
C ASN A 279 -29.62 7.89 17.02
N PHE A 280 -28.39 8.43 16.99
CA PHE A 280 -28.07 9.71 17.62
C PHE A 280 -28.91 10.86 17.02
N VAL A 281 -29.04 10.91 15.69
CA VAL A 281 -29.91 11.90 15.03
C VAL A 281 -31.37 11.70 15.43
N GLY A 282 -31.85 10.46 15.49
CA GLY A 282 -33.18 10.14 15.98
C GLY A 282 -33.44 10.69 17.39
N ALA A 283 -32.47 10.55 18.29
CA ALA A 283 -32.55 11.11 19.64
C ALA A 283 -32.64 12.66 19.61
N ILE A 284 -31.82 13.35 18.81
CA ILE A 284 -31.92 14.82 18.66
C ILE A 284 -33.31 15.25 18.16
N THR A 285 -33.89 14.52 17.21
CA THR A 285 -35.18 14.88 16.62
C THR A 285 -36.38 14.63 17.53
N THR A 286 -36.23 13.78 18.55
CA THR A 286 -37.33 13.33 19.42
C THR A 286 -37.19 13.77 20.87
N ASP A 287 -35.98 14.10 21.31
CA ASP A 287 -35.65 14.41 22.70
C ASP A 287 -34.80 15.69 22.78
N THR A 288 -35.29 16.67 23.55
CA THR A 288 -34.58 17.94 23.82
C THR A 288 -33.41 17.77 24.79
N SER A 289 -33.24 16.60 25.40
CA SER A 289 -32.14 16.28 26.34
C SER A 289 -30.88 15.69 25.69
N ALA A 290 -30.86 15.50 24.37
CA ALA A 290 -29.71 14.97 23.63
C ALA A 290 -28.52 15.96 23.47
N VAL A 291 -28.59 17.12 24.15
CA VAL A 291 -27.60 18.20 24.13
C VAL A 291 -26.62 18.09 25.28
#